data_AF-A0A832G1U5-F1
#
_entry.id   AF-A0A832G1U5-F1
#
_cell.length_a   1.000
_cell.length_b   1.000
_cell.length_c   1.000
_cell.angle_alpha   90.00
_cell.angle_beta   90.00
_cell.angle_gamma   90.00
#
_symmetry.space_group_name_H-M   'P 1'
#
loop_
_entity.id
_entity.type
_entity.pdbx_description
1 polymer ?
#
loop_
_entity_poly.entity_id
_entity_poly.type
_entity_poly.pdbx_seq_one_letter_code
_entity_poly.pdbx_strand_id
1 'polypeptide(L)'
;MKDLAKTIVPIALGVIAGVVSMLITQGIRERDPFGIIVLVMFIYIQKFLFPKLGIKLEPKDWLSISFLSLASWYVCWTLILNV
;
A
#
# COMPACT_ATOMS: atom_id res chain seq x y z
N MET A 1 -2.36 6.75 20.15
CA MET A 1 -3.16 6.68 18.90
C MET A 1 -2.38 7.08 17.65
N LYS A 2 -1.59 8.16 17.67
CA LYS A 2 -0.83 8.61 16.48
C LYS A 2 0.21 7.60 15.98
N ASP A 3 0.83 6.82 16.87
CA ASP A 3 1.78 5.77 16.48
C ASP A 3 1.09 4.57 15.83
N LEU A 4 -0.10 4.19 16.30
CA LEU A 4 -0.91 3.15 15.67
C LEU A 4 -1.35 3.55 14.26
N ALA A 5 -1.64 4.83 14.03
CA ALA A 5 -1.99 5.33 12.71
C ALA A 5 -0.83 5.17 11.70
N LYS A 6 0.43 5.27 12.14
CA LYS A 6 1.62 5.01 11.29
C LYS A 6 1.72 3.55 10.84
N THR A 7 0.99 2.63 11.48
CA THR A 7 0.96 1.20 11.14
C THR A 7 -0.33 0.81 10.42
N ILE A 8 -1.48 1.30 10.89
CA ILE A 8 -2.80 0.94 10.34
C ILE A 8 -3.03 1.58 8.97
N VAL A 9 -2.62 2.84 8.79
CA VAL A 9 -2.85 3.57 7.52
C VAL A 9 -2.11 2.93 6.35
N PRO A 10 -0.82 2.57 6.44
CA PRO A 10 -0.11 1.89 5.36
C PRO A 10 -0.69 0.52 5.04
N ILE A 11 -1.11 -0.24 6.06
CA ILE A 11 -1.73 -1.56 5.88
C ILE A 11 -3.06 -1.43 5.13
N ALA A 12 -3.94 -0.53 5.59
CA ALA A 12 -5.23 -0.32 4.94
C ALA A 12 -5.07 0.13 3.48
N LEU A 13 -4.14 1.07 3.23
CA LEU A 13 -3.87 1.54 1.87
C LEU A 13 -3.17 0.50 1.00
N GLY A 14 -2.32 -0.35 1.56
CA GLY A 14 -1.71 -1.46 0.84
C GLY A 14 -2.74 -2.52 0.43
N VAL A 15 -3.71 -2.83 1.31
CA VAL A 15 -4.85 -3.70 0.95
C VAL A 15 -5.67 -3.10 -0.20
N ILE A 16 -6.03 -1.81 -0.11
CA ILE A 16 -6.76 -1.12 -1.17
C ILE A 16 -5.95 -1.13 -2.48
N ALA A 17 -4.64 -0.87 -2.40
CA ALA A 17 -3.76 -0.95 -3.56
C ALA A 17 -3.77 -2.36 -4.18
N GLY A 18 -3.78 -3.42 -3.37
CA GLY A 18 -3.81 -4.81 -3.86
C GLY A 18 -5.09 -5.13 -4.63
N VAL A 19 -6.24 -4.68 -4.12
CA VAL A 19 -7.53 -4.79 -4.81
C VAL A 19 -7.53 -3.98 -6.11
N VAL A 20 -7.05 -2.73 -6.08
CA VAL A 20 -7.00 -1.86 -7.27
C VAL A 20 -6.06 -2.43 -8.33
N SER A 21 -4.90 -2.97 -7.94
CA SER A 21 -4.00 -3.67 -8.84
C SER A 21 -4.70 -4.83 -9.55
N MET A 22 -5.48 -5.65 -8.84
CA MET A 22 -6.26 -6.74 -9.46
C MET A 22 -7.28 -6.22 -10.48
N LEU A 23 -8.03 -5.17 -10.12
CA LEU A 23 -9.05 -4.60 -11.00
C LEU A 23 -8.45 -4.05 -12.30
N ILE A 24 -7.26 -3.46 -12.21
CA ILE A 24 -6.55 -2.89 -13.37
C ILE A 24 -5.92 -4.00 -14.23
N THR A 25 -5.28 -4.99 -13.61
CA THR A 25 -4.60 -6.08 -14.33
C THR A 25 -5.59 -7.15 -14.85
N GLN A 26 -6.87 -7.11 -14.46
CA GLN A 26 -7.94 -8.02 -14.91
C GLN A 26 -7.59 -9.52 -14.85
N GLY A 27 -6.73 -9.92 -13.90
CA GLY A 27 -6.31 -11.32 -13.78
C GLY A 27 -5.34 -11.80 -14.87
N ILE A 28 -4.72 -10.90 -15.64
CA ILE A 28 -3.59 -11.24 -16.52
C ILE A 28 -2.49 -11.81 -15.62
N ARG A 29 -2.24 -13.11 -15.76
CA ARG A 29 -1.29 -13.90 -14.96
C ARG A 29 0.18 -13.57 -15.22
N GLU A 30 0.46 -12.70 -16.19
CA GLU A 30 1.81 -12.27 -16.49
C GLU A 30 2.29 -11.29 -15.42
N ARG A 31 3.61 -11.27 -15.19
CA ARG A 31 4.25 -10.37 -14.24
C ARG A 31 4.13 -8.94 -14.73
N ASP A 32 2.96 -8.36 -14.48
CA ASP A 32 2.63 -7.06 -15.00
C ASP A 32 3.17 -5.98 -14.06
N PRO A 33 4.12 -5.13 -14.49
CA PRO A 33 4.64 -4.05 -13.67
C PRO A 33 3.56 -3.05 -13.22
N PHE A 34 2.37 -3.04 -13.84
CA PHE A 34 1.27 -2.17 -13.43
C PHE A 34 0.87 -2.33 -11.95
N GLY A 35 0.91 -3.54 -11.39
CA GLY A 35 0.59 -3.75 -9.97
C GLY A 35 1.55 -3.01 -9.02
N ILE A 36 2.84 -3.02 -9.35
CA ILE A 36 3.88 -2.33 -8.58
C ILE A 36 3.73 -0.81 -8.72
N ILE A 37 3.37 -0.32 -9.92
CA ILE A 37 3.11 1.11 -10.14
C ILE A 37 1.97 1.60 -9.24
N VAL A 38 0.87 0.83 -9.16
CA VAL A 38 -0.25 1.15 -8.26
C VAL A 38 0.20 1.20 -6.80
N LEU A 39 0.98 0.22 -6.35
CA LEU A 39 1.56 0.23 -5.00
C LEU A 39 2.36 1.50 -4.72
N VAL A 40 3.29 1.86 -5.61
CA VAL A 40 4.14 3.05 -5.45
C VAL A 40 3.28 4.33 -5.40
N MET A 41 2.26 4.43 -6.24
CA MET A 41 1.31 5.55 -6.21
C MET A 41 0.59 5.66 -4.85
N PHE A 42 0.13 4.54 -4.29
CA PHE A 42 -0.50 4.50 -2.97
C PHE A 42 0.46 4.85 -1.83
N ILE A 43 1.73 4.42 -1.91
CA ILE A 43 2.77 4.86 -0.96
C ILE A 43 2.98 6.37 -1.07
N TYR A 44 2.91 6.94 -2.27
CA TYR A 44 3.04 8.39 -2.46
C TYR A 44 1.84 9.17 -1.92
N ILE A 45 0.62 8.64 -2.06
CA ILE A 45 -0.61 9.23 -1.48
C ILE A 45 -0.49 9.38 0.04
N GLN A 46 0.20 8.45 0.70
CA GLN A 46 0.45 8.52 2.14
C GLN A 46 1.23 9.78 2.56
N LYS A 47 2.09 10.33 1.69
CA LYS A 47 2.77 11.63 1.94
C LYS A 47 1.80 12.76 2.20
N PHE A 48 0.62 12.72 1.58
CA PHE A 48 -0.41 13.74 1.75
C PHE A 48 -1.40 13.41 2.86
N LEU A 49 -1.60 12.12 3.15
CA LEU A 49 -2.55 11.67 4.16
C LEU A 49 -2.02 11.87 5.59
N PHE A 50 -0.74 11.53 5.84
CA PHE A 50 -0.15 11.62 7.18
C PHE A 50 -0.07 13.05 7.75
N PRO A 51 0.31 14.09 6.98
CA PRO A 51 0.27 15.47 7.46
C PRO A 51 -1.14 15.96 7.82
N LYS A 52 -2.16 15.54 7.05
CA LYS A 52 -3.58 15.87 7.35
C LYS A 52 -4.06 15.24 8.65
N LEU A 53 -3.48 14.11 9.06
CA LEU A 53 -3.73 13.46 10.34
C LEU A 53 -2.90 14.06 11.50
N GLY A 54 -2.12 15.12 11.24
CA GLY A 54 -1.25 15.76 12.22
C GLY A 54 -0.08 14.88 12.67
N ILE A 55 0.36 13.95 11.80
CA ILE A 55 1.46 13.03 12.05
C ILE A 55 2.70 13.54 11.32
N LYS A 56 3.76 13.85 12.09
CA LYS A 56 5.08 14.16 11.52
C LYS A 56 5.81 12.85 11.23
N LEU A 57 6.25 12.69 9.99
CA LEU A 57 7.01 11.53 9.53
C LEU A 57 8.49 11.87 9.50
N GLU A 58 9.30 11.05 10.15
CA GLU A 58 10.74 11.09 9.99
C GLU A 58 11.17 10.34 8.72
N PRO A 59 12.32 10.65 8.11
CA PRO A 59 12.83 9.91 6.94
C PRO A 59 12.89 8.39 7.16
N LYS A 60 13.22 7.95 8.39
CA LYS A 60 13.27 6.53 8.77
C LYS A 60 11.90 5.83 8.77
N ASP A 61 10.82 6.58 9.01
CA ASP A 61 9.45 6.03 9.06
C ASP A 61 8.98 5.59 7.67
N TRP A 62 9.54 6.19 6.61
CA TRP A 62 9.19 5.85 5.23
C TRP A 62 9.55 4.43 4.84
N LEU A 63 10.60 3.86 5.42
CA LEU A 63 10.96 2.47 5.19
C LEU A 63 9.86 1.55 5.74
N SER A 64 9.43 1.79 6.99
CA SER A 64 8.37 1.03 7.64
C SER A 64 7.04 1.16 6.90
N ILE A 65 6.68 2.39 6.49
CA ILE A 65 5.46 2.66 5.73
C ILE A 65 5.46 1.92 4.39
N SER A 66 6.57 2.01 3.65
CA SER A 66 6.69 1.35 2.34
C SER A 66 6.65 -0.16 2.48
N PHE A 67 7.35 -0.71 3.48
CA PHE A 67 7.38 -2.14 3.76
C PHE A 67 6.01 -2.68 4.16
N LEU A 68 5.29 -2.00 5.07
CA LEU A 68 3.93 -2.39 5.48
C LEU A 68 2.94 -2.33 4.31
N SER A 69 3.03 -1.28 3.48
CA SER A 69 2.20 -1.16 2.29
C SER A 69 2.49 -2.28 1.30
N LEU A 70 3.76 -2.60 1.06
CA LEU A 70 4.18 -3.70 0.19
C LEU A 70 3.72 -5.05 0.70
N ALA A 71 3.91 -5.34 1.99
CA ALA A 71 3.53 -6.62 2.59
C ALA A 71 2.02 -6.83 2.52
N SER A 72 1.23 -5.84 2.90
CA SER A 72 -0.24 -5.90 2.84
C SER A 72 -0.79 -5.95 1.42
N TRP A 73 -0.19 -5.18 0.49
CA TRP A 73 -0.50 -5.26 -0.94
C TRP A 73 -0.24 -6.66 -1.50
N TYR A 74 0.94 -7.24 -1.23
CA TYR A 74 1.31 -8.55 -1.76
C TYR A 74 0.42 -9.66 -1.20
N VAL A 75 0.15 -9.65 0.11
CA VAL A 75 -0.76 -10.61 0.74
C VAL A 75 -2.17 -10.47 0.15
N CYS A 76 -2.69 -9.26 0.03
CA CYS A 76 -4.02 -9.03 -0.54
C CYS A 76 -4.10 -9.50 -2.00
N TRP A 77 -3.12 -9.11 -2.83
CA TRP A 77 -3.06 -9.46 -4.24
C TRP A 77 -2.97 -10.99 -4.44
N THR A 78 -2.09 -11.67 -3.70
CA THR A 78 -1.93 -13.13 -3.79
C THR A 78 -3.13 -13.90 -3.25
N LEU A 79 -3.82 -13.41 -2.22
CA LEU A 79 -5.06 -14.03 -1.74
C LEU A 79 -6.15 -13.96 -2.80
N ILE A 80 -6.39 -12.78 -3.38
CA ILE A 80 -7.43 -12.61 -4.41
C ILE A 80 -7.11 -13.43 -5.67
N LEU A 81 -5.82 -13.61 -6.01
CA LEU A 81 -5.42 -14.47 -7.14
C LEU A 81 -5.69 -15.96 -6.93
N ASN A 82 -5.85 -16.40 -5.68
CA ASN A 82 -6.08 -17.79 -5.30
C ASN A 82 -7.52 -18.06 -4.84
N VAL A 83 -8.41 -17.07 -4.96
CA VAL A 83 -9.88 -17.24 -4.83
C VAL A 83 -10.44 -17.57 -6.20
#